data_AF-A0A2W7RPM6-F1
#
_entry.id   AF-A0A2W7RPM6-F1
#
_cell.length_a   1.000
_cell.length_b   1.000
_cell.length_c   1.000
_cell.angle_alpha   90.00
_cell.angle_beta   90.00
_cell.angle_gamma   90.00
#
_symmetry.space_group_name_H-M   'P 1'
#
loop_
_entity.id
_entity.type
_entity.pdbx_description
1 polymer ?
#
loop_
_entity_poly.entity_id
_entity_poly.type
_entity_poly.pdbx_seq_one_letter_code
_entity_poly.pdbx_strand_id
1 'polypeptide(L)'
;MVFKIQCGNGNHIPQFDEQIRLFYANSANIALQKAINTGNEEAQTFINNNHQLVQWIFLGITDLFEIEKLTDGIELSSCIKEIDEAENYEYFTQKKAAQLQEKLLLTQTII
;
A
#
# COMPACT_ATOMS: atom_id res chain seq x y z
N MET A 1 -1.81 -0.39 6.78
CA MET A 1 -2.98 0.53 6.82
C MET A 1 -3.77 0.32 5.56
N VAL A 2 -5.10 0.34 5.66
CA VAL A 2 -5.97 -0.01 4.53
C VAL A 2 -6.94 1.12 4.26
N PHE A 3 -7.05 1.48 2.99
CA PHE A 3 -8.04 2.42 2.49
C PHE A 3 -8.93 1.75 1.46
N LYS A 4 -10.23 2.04 1.50
CA LYS A 4 -11.13 1.76 0.39
C LYS A 4 -11.08 2.96 -0.56
N ILE A 5 -10.88 2.70 -1.85
CA ILE A 5 -11.00 3.71 -2.89
C ILE A 5 -12.39 3.60 -3.50
N GLN A 6 -13.15 4.70 -3.44
CA GLN A 6 -14.45 4.82 -4.08
C GLN A 6 -14.43 5.96 -5.11
N CYS A 7 -14.85 5.69 -6.33
CA CYS A 7 -14.92 6.64 -7.44
C CYS A 7 -16.35 6.71 -8.01
N GLY A 8 -16.85 7.93 -8.20
CA GLY A 8 -18.18 8.18 -8.76
C GLY A 8 -19.30 7.57 -7.92
N ASN A 9 -20.22 6.85 -8.58
CA ASN A 9 -21.33 6.16 -7.94
C ASN A 9 -20.96 4.83 -7.28
N GLY A 10 -19.68 4.45 -7.30
CA GLY A 10 -19.20 3.18 -6.74
C GLY A 10 -19.51 1.94 -7.59
N ASN A 11 -20.02 2.11 -8.83
CA ASN A 11 -20.26 1.01 -9.77
C ASN A 11 -18.96 0.62 -10.51
N HIS A 12 -17.91 0.30 -9.76
CA HIS A 12 -16.68 -0.26 -10.29
C HIS A 12 -16.23 -1.42 -9.40
N ILE A 13 -15.28 -2.22 -9.90
CA ILE A 13 -14.64 -3.26 -9.09
C ILE A 13 -14.06 -2.59 -7.82
N PRO A 14 -14.38 -3.08 -6.61
CA PRO A 14 -13.85 -2.51 -5.38
C PRO A 14 -12.33 -2.41 -5.41
N GLN A 15 -11.81 -1.24 -5.01
CA GLN A 15 -10.38 -0.98 -4.97
C GLN A 15 -9.97 -0.72 -3.53
N PHE A 16 -8.86 -1.32 -3.14
CA PHE A 16 -8.26 -1.15 -1.83
C PHE A 16 -6.80 -0.76 -2.01
N ASP A 17 -6.35 0.17 -1.18
CA ASP A 17 -4.97 0.59 -1.09
C ASP A 17 -4.43 0.15 0.27
N GLU A 18 -3.58 -0.87 0.24
CA GLU A 18 -2.91 -1.42 1.40
C GLU A 18 -1.48 -0.87 1.46
N GLN A 19 -1.18 -0.10 2.50
CA GLN A 19 0.10 0.56 2.66
C GLN A 19 0.82 0.06 3.91
N ILE A 20 2.13 -0.18 3.77
CA ILE A 20 3.05 -0.46 4.88
C ILE A 20 3.80 0.84 5.20
N ARG A 21 3.86 1.20 6.49
CA ARG A 21 4.51 2.44 6.94
C ARG A 21 5.33 2.21 8.19
N LEU A 22 6.46 2.92 8.26
CA LEU A 22 7.34 2.95 9.42
C LEU A 22 7.00 4.15 10.31
N PHE A 23 6.78 3.89 11.59
CA PHE A 23 6.56 4.93 12.60
C PHE A 23 7.60 4.80 13.71
N TYR A 24 8.30 5.89 14.02
CA TYR A 24 9.11 5.96 15.23
C TYR A 24 8.24 6.28 16.44
N ALA A 25 8.26 5.41 17.46
CA ALA A 25 7.48 5.59 18.69
C ALA A 25 8.13 4.87 19.86
N ASN A 26 7.88 5.36 21.07
CA ASN A 26 8.43 4.79 22.30
C ASN A 26 7.63 3.58 22.83
N SER A 27 6.51 3.24 22.19
CA SER A 27 5.69 2.07 22.51
C SER A 27 4.75 1.73 21.36
N ALA A 28 4.29 0.48 21.31
CA ALA A 28 3.28 0.03 20.35
C ALA A 28 1.99 0.85 20.40
N ASN A 29 1.53 1.25 21.60
CA ASN A 29 0.35 2.10 21.75
C ASN A 29 0.52 3.47 21.09
N ILE A 30 1.68 4.12 21.28
CA ILE A 30 1.97 5.40 20.64
C ILE A 30 2.11 5.22 19.13
N ALA A 31 2.73 4.13 18.67
CA ALA A 31 2.86 3.81 17.25
C ALA A 31 1.48 3.64 16.58
N LEU A 32 0.59 2.87 17.21
CA LEU A 32 -0.76 2.64 16.72
C LEU A 32 -1.56 3.94 16.64
N GLN A 33 -1.52 4.78 17.68
CA GLN A 33 -2.22 6.07 17.68
C GLN A 33 -1.69 6.99 16.58
N LYS A 34 -0.37 7.06 16.38
CA LYS A 34 0.22 7.80 15.25
C LYS A 34 -0.29 7.27 13.91
N ALA A 35 -0.28 5.95 13.72
CA ALA A 35 -0.72 5.34 12.48
C ALA A 35 -2.21 5.60 12.18
N ILE A 36 -3.07 5.55 13.20
CA ILE A 36 -4.50 5.90 13.08
C ILE A 36 -4.68 7.36 12.72
N ASN A 37 -3.97 8.28 13.40
CA ASN A 37 -4.05 9.70 13.10
C ASN A 37 -3.60 10.01 11.67
N THR A 38 -2.46 9.44 11.24
CA THR A 38 -1.99 9.56 9.86
C THR A 38 -3.00 9.00 8.87
N GLY A 39 -3.59 7.83 9.14
CA GLY A 39 -4.62 7.25 8.27
C GLY A 39 -5.85 8.14 8.13
N ASN A 40 -6.30 8.76 9.22
CA ASN A 40 -7.41 9.72 9.20
C ASN A 40 -7.06 11.01 8.45
N GLU A 41 -5.85 11.53 8.62
CA GLU A 41 -5.37 12.75 7.93
C GLU A 41 -5.25 12.55 6.42
N GLU A 42 -4.88 11.34 5.98
CA GLU A 42 -4.73 11.00 4.57
C GLU A 42 -6.03 10.54 3.90
N ALA A 43 -7.08 10.29 4.69
CA ALA A 43 -8.41 10.08 4.16
C ALA A 43 -8.85 11.35 3.43
N GLN A 44 -8.84 11.29 2.10
CA GLN A 44 -9.06 12.45 1.24
C GLN A 44 -10.27 12.24 0.34
N THR A 45 -10.91 13.34 -0.03
CA THR A 45 -11.98 13.39 -1.01
C THR A 45 -11.70 14.51 -1.99
N PHE A 46 -11.69 14.20 -3.29
CA PHE A 46 -11.46 15.18 -4.34
C PHE A 46 -12.28 14.85 -5.59
N ILE A 47 -12.37 15.80 -6.52
CA ILE A 47 -12.98 15.60 -7.84
C ILE A 47 -11.88 15.36 -8.86
N ASN A 48 -11.94 14.24 -9.59
CA ASN A 48 -10.97 13.95 -10.65
C ASN A 48 -11.28 14.73 -11.94
N ASN A 49 -10.39 14.61 -12.94
CA ASN A 49 -10.54 15.27 -14.25
C ASN A 49 -11.80 14.87 -15.03
N ASN A 50 -12.45 13.77 -14.65
CA ASN A 50 -13.70 13.29 -15.24
C ASN A 50 -14.94 13.76 -14.47
N HIS A 51 -14.79 14.74 -13.56
CA HIS A 51 -15.85 15.23 -12.66
C HIS A 51 -16.45 14.16 -11.74
N GLN A 52 -15.68 13.13 -11.40
CA GLN A 52 -16.11 12.09 -10.48
C GLN A 52 -15.54 12.36 -9.09
N LEU A 53 -16.37 12.18 -8.07
CA LEU A 53 -15.94 12.17 -6.68
C LEU A 53 -15.06 10.95 -6.43
N VAL A 54 -13.83 11.16 -5.97
CA VAL A 54 -12.92 10.09 -5.57
C VAL A 54 -12.62 10.23 -4.09
N GLN A 55 -12.75 9.13 -3.36
CA GLN A 55 -12.60 9.09 -1.91
C GLN A 55 -11.65 7.98 -1.50
N TRP A 56 -10.63 8.33 -0.74
CA TRP A 56 -9.85 7.41 0.08
C TRP A 56 -10.49 7.36 1.44
N ILE A 57 -11.17 6.25 1.73
CA ILE A 57 -11.84 6.02 3.01
C ILE A 57 -10.93 5.16 3.86
N PHE A 58 -10.41 5.71 4.95
CA PHE A 58 -9.57 4.97 5.88
C PHE A 58 -10.39 3.88 6.57
N LEU A 59 -9.96 2.62 6.45
CA LEU A 59 -10.61 1.48 7.08
C LEU A 59 -9.94 1.10 8.41
N GLY A 60 -8.61 1.27 8.50
CA GLY A 60 -7.88 1.01 9.73
C GLY A 60 -6.45 0.52 9.55
N ILE A 61 -5.88 0.10 10.68
CA ILE A 61 -4.59 -0.56 10.79
C ILE A 61 -4.85 -2.04 11.00
N THR A 62 -4.36 -2.88 10.08
CA THR A 62 -4.54 -4.34 10.14
C THR A 62 -3.45 -5.03 10.93
N ASP A 63 -2.24 -4.47 10.89
CA ASP A 63 -1.05 -5.08 11.46
C ASP A 63 -0.11 -4.01 12.06
N LEU A 64 0.60 -4.39 13.11
CA LEU A 64 1.61 -3.57 13.77
C LEU A 64 2.78 -4.46 14.20
N PHE A 65 3.96 -4.18 13.66
CA PHE A 65 5.19 -4.92 13.96
C PHE A 65 6.24 -3.99 14.54
N GLU A 66 6.87 -4.40 15.64
CA GLU A 66 8.01 -3.69 16.20
C GLU A 66 9.28 -4.06 15.43
N ILE A 67 10.08 -3.04 15.08
CA ILE A 67 11.37 -3.22 14.43
C ILE A 67 12.44 -2.72 15.39
N GLU A 68 13.07 -3.66 16.09
CA GLU A 68 14.11 -3.33 17.09
C GLU A 68 15.34 -2.67 16.45
N LYS A 69 15.69 -3.09 15.22
CA LYS A 69 16.82 -2.55 14.48
C LYS A 69 16.57 -2.60 12.97
N LEU A 70 16.83 -1.49 12.29
CA LEU A 70 16.85 -1.44 10.83
C LEU A 70 18.17 -2.04 10.32
N THR A 71 18.13 -3.30 9.93
CA THR A 71 19.26 -4.00 9.28
C THR A 71 18.91 -4.38 7.86
N ASP A 72 19.94 -4.57 7.04
CA ASP A 72 19.79 -5.12 5.69
C ASP A 72 19.07 -6.48 5.74
N GLY A 73 18.15 -6.70 4.80
CA GLY A 73 17.38 -7.94 4.70
C GLY A 73 16.29 -8.15 5.76
N ILE A 74 15.94 -7.16 6.60
CA ILE A 74 14.86 -7.31 7.58
C ILE A 74 13.49 -7.50 6.89
N GLU A 75 12.74 -8.50 7.34
CA GLU A 75 11.35 -8.71 6.92
C GLU A 75 10.44 -7.68 7.61
N LEU A 76 9.69 -6.90 6.82
CA LEU A 76 8.75 -5.91 7.35
C LEU A 76 7.32 -6.46 7.48
N SER A 77 6.93 -7.37 6.59
CA SER A 77 5.62 -8.01 6.56
C SER A 77 5.69 -9.26 5.67
N SER A 78 4.93 -10.28 6.05
CA SER A 78 4.69 -11.49 5.27
C SER A 78 3.19 -11.76 5.24
N CYS A 79 2.65 -12.09 4.07
CA CYS A 79 1.22 -12.34 3.87
C CYS A 79 1.06 -13.54 2.94
N ILE A 80 0.29 -14.55 3.38
CA ILE A 80 -0.11 -15.67 2.55
C ILE A 80 -1.45 -15.32 1.90
N LYS A 81 -1.53 -15.45 0.57
CA LYS A 81 -2.74 -15.17 -0.21
C LYS A 81 -3.22 -16.44 -0.90
N GLU A 82 -4.49 -16.75 -0.74
CA GLU A 82 -5.20 -17.75 -1.54
C GLU A 82 -5.87 -17.02 -2.71
N ILE A 83 -5.49 -17.36 -3.94
CA ILE A 83 -5.91 -16.66 -5.16
C ILE A 83 -6.53 -17.68 -6.11
N ASP A 84 -7.77 -17.44 -6.55
CA ASP A 84 -8.49 -18.33 -7.48
C ASP A 84 -7.78 -18.42 -8.84
N GLU A 85 -7.33 -17.28 -9.38
CA GLU A 85 -6.69 -17.14 -10.68
C GLU A 85 -5.15 -17.12 -10.56
N ALA A 86 -4.58 -18.22 -10.05
CA ALA A 86 -3.15 -18.32 -9.74
C ALA A 86 -2.22 -17.96 -10.91
N GLU A 87 -2.53 -18.46 -12.12
CA GLU A 87 -1.72 -18.20 -13.33
C GLU A 87 -1.65 -16.71 -13.67
N ASN A 88 -2.79 -16.00 -13.57
CA ASN A 88 -2.83 -14.56 -13.80
C ASN A 88 -2.00 -13.82 -12.74
N TYR A 89 -2.12 -14.20 -11.47
CA TYR A 89 -1.35 -13.60 -10.39
C TYR A 89 0.16 -13.78 -10.59
N GLU A 90 0.60 -14.99 -10.94
CA GLU A 90 2.00 -15.31 -11.25
C GLU A 90 2.52 -14.48 -12.44
N TYR A 91 1.77 -14.45 -13.54
CA TYR A 91 2.13 -13.68 -14.74
C TYR A 91 2.32 -12.19 -14.42
N PHE A 92 1.35 -11.57 -13.73
CA PHE A 92 1.45 -10.16 -13.37
C PHE A 92 2.59 -9.88 -12.38
N THR A 93 2.86 -10.80 -11.46
CA THR A 93 3.97 -10.69 -10.51
C THR A 93 5.31 -10.71 -11.24
N GLN A 94 5.53 -11.69 -12.13
CA GLN A 94 6.75 -11.80 -12.93
C GLN A 94 6.92 -10.58 -13.85
N LYS A 95 5.84 -10.14 -14.49
CA LYS A 95 5.85 -8.94 -15.35
C LYS A 95 6.27 -7.69 -14.58
N LYS A 96 5.73 -7.46 -13.38
CA LYS A 96 6.13 -6.34 -12.52
C LYS A 96 7.59 -6.44 -12.10
N ALA A 97 8.06 -7.63 -11.74
CA ALA A 97 9.46 -7.85 -11.37
C ALA A 97 10.41 -7.53 -12.54
N ALA A 98 10.09 -7.99 -13.75
CA ALA A 98 10.87 -7.69 -14.95
C ALA A 98 10.89 -6.18 -15.27
N GLN A 99 9.74 -5.50 -15.18
CA GLN A 99 9.64 -4.05 -15.39
C GLN A 99 10.51 -3.25 -14.40
N LEU A 100 10.59 -3.69 -13.14
CA LEU A 100 11.45 -3.06 -12.15
C LEU A 100 12.93 -3.22 -12.51
N GLN A 101 13.35 -4.42 -12.91
CA GLN A 101 14.72 -4.69 -13.34
C GLN A 101 15.10 -3.85 -14.56
N GLU A 102 14.24 -3.79 -15.57
CA GLU A 102 14.43 -2.98 -16.77
C GLU A 102 14.58 -1.49 -16.43
N LYS A 103 13.68 -0.96 -15.59
CA LYS A 103 13.74 0.44 -15.14
C LYS A 103 15.08 0.78 -14.47
N LEU A 104 15.60 -0.11 -13.64
CA LEU A 104 16.88 0.09 -12.96
C LEU A 104 18.07 0.06 -13.93
N LEU A 105 18.05 -0.83 -14.92
CA LEU A 105 19.07 -0.89 -15.97
C LEU A 105 19.10 0.39 -16.83
N LEU A 106 17.93 0.91 -17.20
CA LEU A 106 17.81 2.15 -17.98
C LEU A 106 18.29 3.38 -17.19
N THR A 107 18.03 3.41 -15.88
CA THR A 107 18.48 4.52 -15.01
C THR A 107 20.01 4.54 -14.83
N GLN A 108 20.67 3.39 -14.95
CA GLN A 108 22.13 3.26 -14.84
C GLN A 108 22.89 3.61 -16.13
N THR A 109 22.19 3.80 -17.26
CA THR A 109 22.81 4.06 -18.57
C THR A 109 22.92 5.57 -18.90
N ILE A 110 22.52 6.46 -17.98
CA ILE A 110 22.53 7.93 -18.15
C ILE A 110 23.70 8.61 -17.39
N ILE A 111 24.81 7.91 -17.15
CA ILE A 111 26.05 8.50 -16.62
C ILE A 111 27.18 8.29 -17.64
#